data_AF-A0A822ZD57-F1
#
_entry.id   AF-A0A822ZD57-F1
#
_cell.length_a   1.000
_cell.length_b   1.000
_cell.length_c   1.000
_cell.angle_alpha   90.00
_cell.angle_beta   90.00
_cell.angle_gamma   90.00
#
_symmetry.space_group_name_H-M   'P 1'
#
loop_
_entity.id
_entity.type
_entity.pdbx_description
1 polymer ?
#
loop_
_entity_poly.entity_id
_entity_poly.type
_entity_poly.pdbx_seq_one_letter_code
_entity_poly.pdbx_strand_id
1 'polypeptide(L)'
;MHILNFISFQIHPSALKQGGIPLVACCISAAEQANVPITVHFDHGSSKYELVEALEMGFDSVMVDGSHLPFKENISFTKFISFLAQAKNMLVEAELGRLSGTEDDLTVEDYEARLTDVTQAQEFITETGIDALAVCIGNVHGTYPASGPSLRLDLLKVKYLQLKLL
;
A
#
# COMPACT_ATOMS: atom_id res chain seq x y z
N MET A 1 21.28 0.57 20.12
CA MET A 1 20.16 0.99 19.26
C MET A 1 19.07 -0.05 19.44
N HIS A 2 18.09 0.24 20.29
CA HIS A 2 16.93 -0.65 20.40
C HIS A 2 16.17 -0.53 19.08
N ILE A 3 16.15 -1.60 18.29
CA ILE A 3 15.21 -1.71 17.17
C ILE A 3 13.84 -1.71 17.84
N LEU A 4 13.09 -0.63 17.73
CA LEU A 4 11.68 -0.63 18.08
C LEU A 4 11.02 -1.57 17.06
N ASN A 5 10.51 -2.70 17.53
CA ASN A 5 9.73 -3.60 16.69
C ASN A 5 8.37 -2.92 16.44
N PHE A 6 8.25 -2.27 15.30
CA PHE A 6 7.01 -1.70 14.80
C PHE A 6 6.23 -2.79 14.04
N ILE A 7 4.93 -2.88 14.27
CA ILE A 7 4.05 -3.88 13.63
C ILE A 7 2.93 -3.13 12.90
N SER A 8 2.50 -3.63 11.76
CA SER A 8 1.28 -3.16 11.09
C SER A 8 0.30 -4.30 10.93
N PHE A 9 -0.93 -4.14 11.43
CA PHE A 9 -2.06 -5.00 11.10
C PHE A 9 -2.66 -4.51 9.79
N GLN A 10 -2.54 -5.33 8.75
CA GLN A 10 -3.04 -5.02 7.42
C GLN A 10 -4.37 -5.74 7.20
N ILE A 11 -5.39 -5.00 6.79
CA ILE A 11 -6.73 -5.52 6.53
C ILE A 11 -7.05 -5.30 5.05
N HIS A 12 -7.05 -6.39 4.29
CA HIS A 12 -7.47 -6.39 2.88
C HIS A 12 -9.01 -6.23 2.75
N PRO A 13 -9.53 -5.65 1.66
CA PRO A 13 -10.96 -5.51 1.39
C PRO A 13 -11.77 -6.80 1.56
N SER A 14 -11.20 -7.96 1.18
CA SER A 14 -11.86 -9.26 1.33
C SER A 14 -12.05 -9.63 2.81
N ALA A 15 -11.09 -9.32 3.67
CA ALA A 15 -11.15 -9.56 5.11
C ALA A 15 -12.12 -8.57 5.77
N LEU A 16 -12.10 -7.30 5.35
CA LEU A 16 -13.08 -6.31 5.79
C LEU A 16 -14.51 -6.72 5.40
N LYS A 17 -14.71 -7.24 4.18
CA LYS A 17 -16.02 -7.74 3.73
C LYS A 17 -16.54 -8.92 4.57
N GLN A 18 -15.64 -9.78 5.05
CA GLN A 18 -15.99 -10.93 5.88
C GLN A 18 -16.21 -10.56 7.35
N GLY A 19 -15.31 -9.77 7.93
CA GLY A 19 -15.29 -9.44 9.35
C GLY A 19 -16.02 -8.15 9.73
N GLY A 20 -16.23 -7.25 8.77
CA GLY A 20 -16.87 -5.95 8.94
C GLY A 20 -16.15 -5.03 9.92
N ILE A 21 -16.88 -4.00 10.38
CA ILE A 21 -16.44 -3.06 11.41
C ILE A 21 -15.93 -3.77 12.69
N PRO A 22 -16.52 -4.90 13.17
CA PRO A 22 -15.99 -5.61 14.33
C PRO A 22 -14.54 -6.07 14.19
N LEU A 23 -14.12 -6.50 12.99
CA LEU A 23 -12.73 -6.88 12.74
C LEU A 23 -11.79 -5.68 12.94
N VAL A 24 -12.14 -4.54 12.34
CA VAL A 24 -11.36 -3.30 12.45
C VAL A 24 -11.26 -2.85 13.92
N ALA A 25 -12.39 -2.85 14.64
CA ALA A 25 -12.42 -2.48 16.05
C ALA A 25 -11.55 -3.40 16.92
N CYS A 26 -11.54 -4.71 16.65
CA CYS A 26 -10.65 -5.66 17.33
C CYS A 26 -9.18 -5.36 17.06
N CYS A 27 -8.80 -5.05 15.81
CA CYS A 27 -7.43 -4.69 15.44
C CYS A 27 -6.97 -3.40 16.13
N ILE A 28 -7.82 -2.36 16.13
CA ILE A 28 -7.54 -1.09 16.82
C ILE A 28 -7.39 -1.33 18.33
N SER A 29 -8.33 -2.05 18.94
CA SER A 29 -8.28 -2.34 20.37
C SER A 29 -7.03 -3.14 20.77
N ALA A 30 -6.59 -4.06 19.92
CA ALA A 30 -5.37 -4.82 20.14
C ALA A 30 -4.11 -3.95 19.96
N ALA A 31 -4.11 -3.04 18.99
CA ALA A 31 -3.00 -2.10 18.77
C ALA A 31 -2.82 -1.13 19.95
N GLU A 32 -3.91 -0.56 20.47
CA GLU A 32 -3.90 0.35 21.62
C GLU A 32 -3.40 -0.30 22.92
N GLN A 33 -3.63 -1.61 23.08
CA GLN A 33 -3.25 -2.37 24.28
C GLN A 33 -1.84 -2.99 24.18
N ALA A 34 -1.20 -2.90 23.02
CA ALA A 34 0.10 -3.52 22.79
C ALA A 34 1.23 -2.79 23.54
N ASN A 35 2.23 -3.55 24.00
CA ASN A 35 3.45 -3.00 24.60
C ASN A 35 4.50 -2.59 23.55
N VAL A 36 4.15 -2.68 22.27
CA VAL A 36 4.96 -2.26 21.13
C VAL A 36 4.10 -1.42 20.20
N PRO A 37 4.67 -0.48 19.42
CA PRO A 37 3.89 0.29 18.46
C PRO A 37 3.25 -0.62 17.40
N ILE A 38 1.92 -0.53 17.27
CA ILE A 38 1.16 -1.22 16.22
C ILE A 38 0.29 -0.19 15.50
N THR A 39 0.31 -0.19 14.17
CA THR A 39 -0.68 0.53 13.35
C THR A 39 -1.70 -0.41 12.73
N VAL A 40 -2.87 0.12 12.39
CA VAL A 40 -3.88 -0.58 11.59
C VAL A 40 -3.93 0.07 10.20
N HIS A 41 -3.70 -0.73 9.17
CA HIS A 41 -3.58 -0.33 7.79
C HIS A 41 -4.68 -0.97 6.93
N PHE A 42 -5.36 -0.17 6.10
CA PHE A 42 -6.28 -0.69 5.09
C PHE A 42 -5.52 -0.95 3.80
N ASP A 43 -5.42 -2.21 3.42
CA ASP A 43 -4.52 -2.68 2.37
C ASP A 43 -5.24 -2.76 1.00
N HIS A 44 -4.54 -2.54 -0.11
CA HIS A 44 -5.07 -2.67 -1.49
C HIS A 44 -6.46 -2.05 -1.77
N GLY A 45 -6.73 -0.83 -1.30
CA GLY A 45 -7.96 -0.12 -1.62
C GLY A 45 -8.02 0.29 -3.10
N SER A 46 -8.86 -0.37 -3.90
CA SER A 46 -8.89 -0.19 -5.37
C SER A 46 -10.01 0.72 -5.88
N SER A 47 -11.00 1.04 -5.03
CA SER A 47 -12.11 1.94 -5.41
C SER A 47 -12.19 3.18 -4.52
N LYS A 48 -12.64 4.29 -5.12
CA LYS A 48 -12.88 5.55 -4.38
C LYS A 48 -13.88 5.36 -3.23
N TYR A 49 -14.88 4.52 -3.43
CA TYR A 49 -15.92 4.29 -2.44
C TYR A 49 -15.35 3.60 -1.20
N GLU A 50 -14.64 2.48 -1.38
CA GLU A 50 -14.04 1.73 -0.28
C GLU A 50 -13.01 2.56 0.49
N LEU A 51 -12.18 3.33 -0.22
CA LEU A 51 -11.19 4.18 0.43
C LEU A 51 -11.84 5.29 1.25
N VAL A 52 -12.88 5.95 0.73
CA VAL A 52 -13.62 6.97 1.48
C VAL A 52 -14.30 6.37 2.71
N GLU A 53 -14.84 5.16 2.62
CA GLU A 53 -15.36 4.45 3.79
C GLU A 53 -14.25 4.11 4.79
N ALA A 54 -13.11 3.58 4.35
CA ALA A 54 -11.98 3.23 5.20
C ALA A 54 -11.43 4.45 5.96
N LEU A 55 -11.38 5.63 5.34
CA LEU A 55 -10.99 6.88 5.99
C LEU A 55 -11.86 7.23 7.22
N GLU A 56 -13.08 6.67 7.35
CA GLU A 56 -13.98 6.90 8.49
C GLU A 56 -13.95 5.75 9.52
N MET A 57 -13.22 4.67 9.27
CA MET A 57 -13.24 3.45 10.10
C MET A 57 -12.19 3.42 11.23
N GLY A 58 -11.35 4.44 11.34
CA GLY A 58 -10.33 4.56 12.40
C GLY A 58 -9.00 3.87 12.09
N PHE A 59 -8.71 3.58 10.82
CA PHE A 59 -7.37 3.16 10.39
C PHE A 59 -6.34 4.28 10.61
N ASP A 60 -5.08 3.90 10.83
CA ASP A 60 -3.95 4.85 10.91
C ASP A 60 -3.42 5.21 9.51
N SER A 61 -3.63 4.31 8.54
CA SER A 61 -3.15 4.45 7.17
C SER A 61 -4.00 3.65 6.17
N VAL A 62 -3.98 4.07 4.91
CA VAL A 62 -4.63 3.37 3.79
C VAL A 62 -3.67 3.22 2.61
N MET A 63 -3.78 2.13 1.88
CA MET A 63 -3.13 1.93 0.59
C MET A 63 -4.11 2.23 -0.55
N VAL A 64 -3.73 3.15 -1.44
CA VAL A 64 -4.45 3.43 -2.68
C VAL A 64 -3.84 2.60 -3.80
N ASP A 65 -4.54 1.53 -4.17
CA ASP A 65 -4.12 0.68 -5.28
C ASP A 65 -4.77 1.13 -6.61
N GLY A 66 -4.11 2.09 -7.25
CA GLY A 66 -4.40 2.52 -8.61
C GLY A 66 -3.51 1.87 -9.67
N SER A 67 -2.78 0.79 -9.34
CA SER A 67 -1.77 0.15 -10.20
C SER A 67 -2.30 -0.27 -11.58
N HIS A 68 -3.59 -0.61 -11.64
CA HIS A 68 -4.31 -0.99 -12.85
C HIS A 68 -4.69 0.19 -13.76
N LEU A 69 -4.64 1.43 -13.25
CA LEU A 69 -5.02 2.63 -13.99
C LEU A 69 -3.85 3.16 -14.84
N PRO A 70 -4.14 3.88 -15.95
CA PRO A 70 -3.13 4.68 -16.62
C PRO A 70 -2.43 5.65 -15.65
N PHE A 71 -1.13 5.86 -15.82
CA PHE A 71 -0.30 6.62 -14.88
C PHE A 71 -0.90 7.96 -14.40
N LYS A 72 -1.42 8.78 -15.33
CA LYS A 72 -2.04 10.08 -14.99
C LYS A 72 -3.37 9.95 -14.24
N GLU A 73 -4.11 8.88 -14.50
CA GLU A 73 -5.34 8.56 -13.76
C GLU A 73 -5.02 8.06 -12.37
N ASN A 74 -3.98 7.22 -12.21
CA ASN A 74 -3.49 6.79 -10.90
C ASN A 74 -3.03 8.00 -10.06
N ILE A 75 -2.26 8.94 -10.64
CA ILE A 75 -1.90 10.19 -9.94
C ILE A 75 -3.15 10.93 -9.47
N SER A 76 -4.14 11.12 -10.36
CA SER A 76 -5.35 11.88 -10.03
C SER A 76 -6.19 11.19 -8.94
N PHE A 77 -6.30 9.87 -9.01
CA PHE A 77 -7.01 9.04 -8.03
C PHE A 77 -6.32 9.08 -6.65
N THR A 78 -5.01 8.80 -6.62
CA THR A 78 -4.21 8.79 -5.41
C THR A 78 -4.14 10.15 -4.75
N LYS A 79 -3.97 11.23 -5.53
CA LYS A 79 -3.97 12.61 -5.04
C LYS A 79 -5.28 12.99 -4.37
N PHE A 80 -6.42 12.56 -4.94
CA PHE A 80 -7.74 12.82 -4.35
C PHE A 80 -7.88 12.17 -2.97
N ILE A 81 -7.48 10.90 -2.83
CA ILE A 81 -7.56 10.19 -1.55
C ILE A 81 -6.54 10.73 -0.55
N SER A 82 -5.31 11.03 -0.99
CA SER A 82 -4.27 11.65 -0.15
C SER A 82 -4.71 12.99 0.44
N PHE A 83 -5.41 13.82 -0.36
CA PHE A 83 -5.98 15.08 0.12
C PHE A 83 -7.01 14.87 1.24
N LEU A 84 -7.88 13.85 1.13
CA LEU A 84 -8.86 13.53 2.17
C LEU A 84 -8.20 12.93 3.43
N ALA A 85 -7.22 12.05 3.25
CA ALA A 85 -6.47 11.42 4.33
C ALA A 85 -5.70 12.45 5.16
N GLN A 86 -5.10 13.45 4.51
CA GLN A 86 -4.39 14.55 5.17
C GLN A 86 -5.29 15.31 6.17
N ALA A 87 -6.55 15.55 5.81
CA ALA A 87 -7.51 16.23 6.69
C ALA A 87 -7.83 15.43 7.97
N LYS A 88 -7.50 14.14 7.98
CA LYS A 88 -7.69 13.21 9.10
C LYS A 88 -6.40 12.80 9.80
N ASN A 89 -5.25 13.37 9.40
CA ASN A 89 -3.91 12.94 9.85
C ASN A 89 -3.64 11.45 9.59
N MET A 90 -4.17 10.91 8.50
CA MET A 90 -4.00 9.52 8.10
C MET A 90 -2.93 9.41 7.02
N LEU A 91 -2.03 8.43 7.14
CA LEU A 91 -0.98 8.22 6.15
C LEU A 91 -1.53 7.52 4.90
N VAL A 92 -0.89 7.78 3.76
CA VAL A 92 -1.22 7.11 2.50
C VAL A 92 -0.03 6.37 1.92
N GLU A 93 -0.24 5.08 1.70
CA GLU A 93 0.56 4.26 0.80
C GLU A 93 -0.09 4.24 -0.58
N ALA A 94 0.69 4.10 -1.64
CA ALA A 94 0.15 3.86 -2.98
C ALA A 94 1.03 2.90 -3.75
N GLU A 95 0.47 2.27 -4.78
CA GLU A 95 1.20 1.37 -5.66
C GLU A 95 1.49 2.01 -7.02
N LEU A 96 2.74 1.88 -7.47
CA LEU A 96 3.14 2.19 -8.83
C LEU A 96 3.90 1.03 -9.47
N GLY A 97 3.37 0.54 -10.57
CA GLY A 97 3.84 -0.66 -11.25
C GLY A 97 2.68 -1.65 -11.34
N ARG A 98 2.97 -2.90 -11.67
CA ARG A 98 2.02 -3.99 -11.50
C ARG A 98 2.77 -5.26 -11.16
N LEU A 99 2.46 -5.87 -10.02
CA LEU A 99 3.07 -7.12 -9.59
C LEU A 99 2.41 -8.30 -10.33
N SER A 100 3.18 -9.31 -10.72
CA SER A 100 2.61 -10.60 -11.13
C SER A 100 2.31 -11.47 -9.91
N GLY A 101 1.50 -12.50 -10.13
CA GLY A 101 1.14 -13.48 -9.10
C GLY A 101 -0.35 -13.49 -8.78
N THR A 102 -0.71 -14.26 -7.76
CA THR A 102 -2.11 -14.42 -7.33
C THR A 102 -2.28 -13.89 -5.91
N GLU A 103 -3.26 -13.01 -5.74
CA GLU A 103 -3.70 -12.46 -4.47
C GLU A 103 -5.23 -12.35 -4.47
N ASP A 104 -5.90 -12.88 -3.43
CA ASP A 104 -7.35 -12.83 -3.25
C ASP A 104 -8.18 -13.08 -4.53
N ASP A 105 -7.86 -14.21 -5.18
CA ASP A 105 -8.46 -14.70 -6.44
C ASP A 105 -8.19 -13.84 -7.70
N LEU A 106 -7.44 -12.74 -7.58
CA LEU A 106 -6.93 -11.97 -8.71
C LEU A 106 -5.56 -12.52 -9.12
N THR A 107 -5.39 -12.83 -10.41
CA THR A 107 -4.11 -13.27 -10.97
C THR A 107 -3.64 -12.26 -12.00
N VAL A 108 -2.42 -11.75 -11.80
CA VAL A 108 -1.72 -10.93 -12.79
C VAL A 108 -0.65 -11.79 -13.45
N GLU A 109 -0.76 -11.92 -14.77
CA GLU A 109 0.18 -12.69 -15.58
C GLU A 109 1.56 -12.02 -15.65
N ASP A 110 2.61 -12.82 -15.74
CA ASP A 110 4.00 -12.33 -15.75
C ASP A 110 4.30 -11.34 -16.88
N TYR A 111 3.63 -11.45 -18.03
CA TYR A 111 3.83 -10.51 -19.14
C TYR A 111 3.16 -9.15 -18.90
N GLU A 112 2.20 -9.08 -17.97
CA GLU A 112 1.57 -7.83 -17.56
C GLU A 112 2.32 -7.15 -16.41
N ALA A 113 3.25 -7.86 -15.76
CA ALA A 113 4.10 -7.29 -14.73
C ALA A 113 4.97 -6.17 -15.31
N ARG A 114 5.03 -5.06 -14.59
CA ARG A 114 5.83 -3.90 -14.99
C ARG A 114 6.67 -3.43 -13.82
N LEU A 115 7.99 -3.45 -14.03
CA LEU A 115 8.91 -2.81 -13.12
C LEU A 115 8.57 -1.31 -13.01
N THR A 116 8.66 -0.78 -11.80
CA THR A 116 8.47 0.64 -11.55
C THR A 116 9.57 1.45 -12.23
N ASP A 117 9.17 2.42 -13.05
CA ASP A 117 10.11 3.41 -13.57
C ASP A 117 10.44 4.44 -12.49
N VAL A 118 11.74 4.66 -12.25
CA VAL A 118 12.22 5.55 -11.18
C VAL A 118 11.79 7.00 -11.40
N THR A 119 11.76 7.47 -12.65
CA THR A 119 11.37 8.84 -12.98
C THR A 119 9.87 9.01 -12.76
N GLN A 120 9.07 8.02 -13.15
CA GLN A 120 7.64 8.00 -12.85
C GLN A 120 7.37 7.95 -11.35
N ALA A 121 8.13 7.17 -10.57
CA ALA A 121 7.98 7.12 -9.12
C ALA A 121 8.23 8.49 -8.48
N GLN A 122 9.26 9.22 -8.92
CA GLN A 122 9.54 10.58 -8.43
C GLN A 122 8.40 11.56 -8.75
N GLU A 123 7.90 11.53 -9.99
CA GLU A 123 6.76 12.34 -10.39
C GLU A 123 5.52 11.97 -9.57
N PHE A 124 5.26 10.68 -9.40
CA PHE A 124 4.10 10.16 -8.67
C PHE A 124 4.09 10.60 -7.21
N ILE A 125 5.21 10.44 -6.49
CA ILE A 125 5.35 10.88 -5.10
C ILE A 125 5.11 12.39 -4.98
N THR A 126 5.72 13.17 -5.88
CA THR A 126 5.62 14.64 -5.87
C THR A 126 4.19 15.10 -6.13
N GLU A 127 3.51 14.50 -7.10
CA GLU A 127 2.18 14.94 -7.52
C GLU A 127 1.06 14.48 -6.57
N THR A 128 1.22 13.32 -5.93
CA THR A 128 0.20 12.73 -5.07
C THR A 128 0.34 13.13 -3.61
N GLY A 129 1.56 13.36 -3.12
CA GLY A 129 1.81 13.71 -1.72
C GLY A 129 1.70 12.54 -0.74
N ILE A 130 1.79 11.30 -1.24
CA ILE A 130 1.80 10.07 -0.44
C ILE A 130 3.00 9.97 0.52
N ASP A 131 2.86 9.14 1.54
CA ASP A 131 3.87 8.91 2.58
C ASP A 131 4.75 7.68 2.29
N ALA A 132 4.16 6.70 1.59
CA ALA A 132 4.79 5.44 1.20
C ALA A 132 4.46 5.08 -0.25
N LEU A 133 5.39 4.41 -0.94
CA LEU A 133 5.19 3.92 -2.29
C LEU A 133 5.60 2.45 -2.38
N ALA A 134 4.63 1.58 -2.70
CA ALA A 134 4.87 0.21 -3.11
C ALA A 134 5.42 0.21 -4.55
N VAL A 135 6.55 -0.46 -4.74
CA VAL A 135 7.27 -0.53 -6.02
C VAL A 135 7.44 -1.97 -6.49
N CYS A 136 7.31 -2.15 -7.79
CA CYS A 136 7.55 -3.39 -8.51
C CYS A 136 9.02 -3.45 -8.94
N ILE A 137 9.82 -4.29 -8.28
CA ILE A 137 11.24 -4.48 -8.60
C ILE A 137 11.54 -5.94 -9.03
N GLY A 138 10.51 -6.70 -9.39
CA GLY A 138 10.59 -8.14 -9.67
C GLY A 138 10.10 -9.01 -8.51
N ASN A 139 9.48 -8.40 -7.50
CA ASN A 139 8.67 -9.09 -6.52
C ASN A 139 7.34 -9.56 -7.14
N VAL A 140 6.74 -10.60 -6.54
CA VAL A 140 5.48 -11.21 -6.98
C VAL A 140 4.60 -11.49 -5.77
N HIS A 141 3.27 -11.54 -5.96
CA HIS A 141 2.36 -12.08 -4.96
C HIS A 141 2.38 -13.61 -4.97
N GLY A 142 2.31 -14.21 -3.78
CA GLY A 142 2.28 -15.65 -3.63
C GLY A 142 3.63 -16.33 -3.84
N THR A 143 3.68 -17.30 -4.75
CA THR A 143 4.84 -18.20 -4.90
C THR A 143 5.76 -17.74 -6.01
N TYR A 144 7.04 -17.52 -5.69
CA TYR A 144 8.06 -17.26 -6.70
C TYR A 144 8.24 -18.46 -7.65
N PRO A 145 8.66 -18.21 -8.92
CA PRO A 145 9.04 -19.28 -9.82
C PRO A 145 10.16 -20.13 -9.24
N ALA A 146 10.34 -21.35 -9.76
CA ALA A 146 11.36 -22.30 -9.28
C ALA A 146 12.80 -21.75 -9.36
N SER A 147 13.04 -20.75 -10.21
CA SER A 147 14.30 -20.01 -10.29
C SER A 147 14.59 -19.12 -9.07
N GLY A 148 13.61 -18.93 -8.19
CA GLY A 148 13.68 -18.01 -7.06
C GLY A 148 13.38 -16.55 -7.43
N PRO A 149 13.43 -15.64 -6.44
CA PRO A 149 13.19 -14.22 -6.64
C PRO A 149 14.30 -13.56 -7.49
N SER A 150 13.89 -12.73 -8.44
CA SER A 150 14.80 -11.96 -9.30
C SER A 150 14.58 -10.46 -9.10
N LEU A 151 15.10 -9.92 -8.00
CA LEU A 151 14.88 -8.53 -7.58
C LEU A 151 15.92 -7.56 -8.16
N ARG A 152 15.46 -6.43 -8.69
CA ARG A 152 16.24 -5.30 -9.19
C ARG A 152 16.50 -4.27 -8.10
N LEU A 153 17.32 -4.66 -7.11
CA LEU A 153 17.68 -3.82 -5.96
C LEU A 153 18.40 -2.52 -6.35
N ASP A 154 18.96 -2.45 -7.55
CA ASP A 154 19.54 -1.23 -8.10
C ASP A 154 18.53 -0.10 -8.26
N LEU A 155 17.25 -0.42 -8.49
CA LEU A 155 16.17 0.58 -8.58
C LEU A 155 15.88 1.27 -7.23
N LEU A 156 16.18 0.62 -6.10
CA LEU A 156 15.96 1.16 -4.75
C LEU A 156 17.04 2.14 -4.30
N LYS A 157 18.20 2.21 -4.98
CA LYS A 157 19.33 3.07 -4.57
C LYS A 157 19.09 4.56 -4.85
N VAL A 158 17.94 4.91 -5.43
CA VAL A 158 17.59 6.29 -5.73
C VAL A 158 17.03 6.97 -4.48
N LYS A 159 17.68 8.07 -4.08
CA LYS A 159 17.54 8.84 -2.83
C LYS A 159 16.11 9.20 -2.36
N TYR A 160 15.08 8.98 -3.17
CA TYR A 160 13.72 9.46 -2.93
C TYR A 160 12.75 8.35 -2.47
N LEU A 161 13.18 7.09 -2.49
CA LEU A 161 12.47 5.96 -1.84
C LEU A 161 12.81 5.85 -0.35
N GLN A 162 13.18 6.96 0.29
CA GLN A 162 13.17 7.03 1.75
C GLN A 162 11.72 7.24 2.17
N LEU A 163 11.03 6.12 2.42
CA LEU A 163 9.82 6.09 3.23
C LEU A 163 9.97 7.08 4.38
N LYS A 164 9.01 7.99 4.54
CA LYS A 164 8.81 8.68 5.82
C LYS A 164 8.29 7.61 6.80
N LEU A 165 9.19 6.76 7.27
CA LEU A 165 8.93 5.87 8.38
C LEU A 165 8.71 6.75 9.62
N LEU A 166 7.50 6.70 10.16
CA LEU A 166 7.21 7.09 11.54
C LEU A 166 8.01 6.20 12.50
#